data_AF-A0A158B906-F1
#
_entry.id   AF-A0A158B906-F1
#
_cell.length_a   1.000
_cell.length_b   1.000
_cell.length_c   1.000
_cell.angle_alpha   90.00
_cell.angle_beta   90.00
_cell.angle_gamma   90.00
#
_symmetry.space_group_name_H-M   'P 1'
#
loop_
_entity.id
_entity.type
_entity.pdbx_description
1 polymer ?
#
loop_
_entity_poly.entity_id
_entity_poly.type
_entity_poly.pdbx_seq_one_letter_code
_entity_poly.pdbx_strand_id
1 'polypeptide(L)'
;MELGHCQVCEVKLGSRMHNFYSRTQKVNFDGESKIITVVHELHEMCFCSKECWEAMEEPITEGLHPLYQALHAVATCCECQRPVDRVQPHYTLYIGEMEDVSQPWLASMRIMDEKEIAVFCPECRIPDGDLAASLGILEPENANGAVVETIDSPLNSVLACAD
;
A
#
# COMPACT_ATOMS: atom_id res chain seq x y z
N MET A 1 -22.22 5.47 -0.03
CA MET A 1 -20.95 5.68 -0.74
C MET A 1 -21.28 5.77 -2.22
N GLU A 2 -20.77 6.75 -2.97
CA GLU A 2 -20.92 6.69 -4.43
C GLU A 2 -19.80 5.79 -4.97
N LEU A 3 -20.18 4.63 -5.49
CA LEU A 3 -19.24 3.57 -5.86
C LEU A 3 -18.44 3.87 -7.15
N GLY A 4 -18.45 5.09 -7.67
CA GLY A 4 -17.71 5.44 -8.89
C GLY A 4 -18.19 4.67 -10.14
N HIS A 5 -17.29 4.51 -11.11
CA HIS A 5 -17.55 3.86 -12.41
C HIS A 5 -16.51 2.76 -12.67
N CYS A 6 -16.89 1.78 -13.51
CA CYS A 6 -15.99 0.72 -13.94
C CYS A 6 -14.84 1.28 -14.79
N GLN A 7 -13.61 0.83 -14.52
CA GLN A 7 -12.41 1.24 -15.24
C GLN A 7 -12.41 0.84 -16.73
N VAL A 8 -13.23 -0.14 -17.12
CA VAL A 8 -13.23 -0.72 -18.48
C VAL A 8 -14.39 -0.21 -19.33
N CYS A 9 -15.62 -0.34 -18.84
CA CYS A 9 -16.82 0.01 -19.61
C CYS A 9 -17.51 1.29 -19.13
N GLU A 10 -16.94 1.98 -18.13
CA GLU A 10 -17.42 3.27 -17.59
C GLU A 10 -18.85 3.25 -17.02
N VAL A 11 -19.49 2.09 -16.90
CA VAL A 11 -20.80 1.98 -16.25
C VAL A 11 -20.66 2.24 -14.75
N LYS A 12 -21.69 2.86 -14.17
CA LYS A 12 -21.76 3.10 -12.72
C LYS A 12 -21.68 1.78 -11.96
N LEU A 13 -20.84 1.72 -10.92
CA LEU A 13 -20.72 0.50 -10.12
C LEU A 13 -22.00 0.24 -9.32
N GLY A 14 -22.40 -1.03 -9.29
CA GLY A 14 -23.48 -1.53 -8.46
C GLY A 14 -22.99 -1.95 -7.08
N SER A 15 -23.88 -2.57 -6.30
CA SER A 15 -23.54 -3.06 -4.96
C SER A 15 -22.56 -4.24 -4.98
N ARG A 16 -22.29 -4.86 -6.12
CA ARG A 16 -21.24 -5.87 -6.29
C ARG A 16 -20.24 -5.41 -7.33
N MET A 17 -18.97 -5.59 -7.04
CA MET A 17 -17.86 -5.14 -7.87
C MET A 17 -16.60 -5.95 -7.59
N HIS A 18 -15.64 -5.88 -8.49
CA HIS A 18 -14.29 -6.39 -8.29
C HIS A 18 -13.34 -5.23 -8.08
N ASN A 19 -12.48 -5.32 -7.07
CA ASN A 19 -11.51 -4.30 -6.74
C ASN A 19 -10.11 -4.86 -6.95
N PHE A 20 -9.31 -4.17 -7.75
CA PHE A 20 -7.86 -4.36 -7.78
C PHE A 20 -7.23 -3.34 -6.82
N TYR A 21 -6.43 -3.83 -5.89
CA TYR A 21 -5.81 -3.04 -4.85
C TYR A 21 -4.52 -3.68 -4.40
N SER A 22 -3.72 -2.86 -3.73
CA SER A 22 -2.48 -3.29 -3.13
C SER A 22 -2.49 -3.07 -1.62
N ARG A 23 -1.74 -3.90 -0.91
CA ARG A 23 -1.65 -3.85 0.55
C ARG A 23 -0.23 -4.03 1.02
N THR A 24 0.11 -3.32 2.08
CA THR A 24 1.20 -3.72 2.97
C THR A 24 0.60 -4.42 4.17
N GLN A 25 1.03 -5.66 4.39
CA GLN A 25 0.40 -6.51 5.41
C GLN A 25 1.41 -7.45 6.04
N LYS A 26 0.99 -8.08 7.14
CA LYS A 26 1.66 -9.23 7.74
C LYS A 26 0.62 -10.27 8.13
N VAL A 27 1.02 -11.54 8.05
CA VAL A 27 0.14 -12.69 8.29
C VAL A 27 0.63 -13.44 9.52
N ASN A 28 -0.23 -13.58 10.52
CA ASN A 28 0.01 -14.46 11.63
C ASN A 28 -0.71 -15.80 11.39
N PHE A 29 0.04 -16.90 11.53
CA PHE A 29 -0.46 -18.26 11.37
C PHE A 29 -0.54 -18.89 12.77
N ASP A 30 -1.73 -18.97 13.35
CA ASP A 30 -1.94 -19.55 14.69
C ASP A 30 -2.30 -21.05 14.64
N GLY A 31 -2.03 -21.71 13.50
CA GLY A 31 -2.24 -23.13 13.27
C GLY A 31 -3.65 -23.46 12.74
N GLU A 32 -4.70 -22.92 13.37
CA GLU A 32 -6.09 -23.15 12.96
C GLU A 32 -6.67 -22.01 12.12
N SER A 33 -6.14 -20.80 12.29
CA SER A 33 -6.60 -19.59 11.62
C SER A 33 -5.43 -18.77 11.07
N LYS A 34 -5.78 -17.79 10.24
CA LYS A 34 -4.83 -16.84 9.67
C LYS A 34 -5.35 -15.46 9.98
N ILE A 35 -4.54 -14.66 10.68
CA ILE A 35 -4.87 -13.28 10.98
C ILE A 35 -4.01 -12.39 10.08
N ILE A 36 -4.65 -11.72 9.12
CA ILE A 36 -4.00 -10.76 8.24
C ILE A 36 -4.13 -9.38 8.89
N THR A 37 -2.99 -8.78 9.25
CA THR A 37 -2.94 -7.38 9.69
C THR A 37 -2.57 -6.53 8.49
N VAL A 38 -3.53 -5.73 8.01
CA VAL A 38 -3.31 -4.75 6.95
C VAL A 38 -2.78 -3.47 7.59
N VAL A 39 -1.55 -3.10 7.24
CA VAL A 39 -0.91 -1.87 7.72
C VAL A 39 -1.29 -0.70 6.81
N HIS A 40 -1.40 -0.98 5.52
CA HIS A 40 -1.80 -0.01 4.51
C HIS A 40 -2.49 -0.70 3.35
N GLU A 41 -3.44 -0.01 2.76
CA GLU A 41 -4.18 -0.45 1.58
C GLU A 41 -4.29 0.74 0.62
N LEU A 42 -3.99 0.48 -0.64
CA LEU A 42 -4.20 1.41 -1.73
C LEU A 42 -5.18 0.77 -2.72
N HIS A 43 -6.34 1.41 -2.87
CA HIS A 43 -7.28 1.05 -3.91
C HIS A 43 -6.79 1.58 -5.26
N GLU A 44 -6.71 0.71 -6.27
CA GLU A 44 -6.16 1.07 -7.57
C GLU A 44 -7.23 1.15 -8.65
N MET A 45 -8.07 0.11 -8.79
CA MET A 45 -9.11 0.05 -9.83
C MET A 45 -10.36 -0.71 -9.38
N CYS A 46 -11.50 -0.37 -10.00
CA CYS A 46 -12.78 -1.03 -9.83
C CYS A 46 -13.35 -1.57 -11.14
N PHE A 47 -14.02 -2.73 -11.07
CA PHE A 47 -14.68 -3.38 -12.20
C PHE A 47 -16.11 -3.78 -11.82
N CYS A 48 -17.07 -3.54 -12.72
CA CYS A 48 -18.47 -3.85 -12.45
C CYS A 48 -18.80 -5.34 -12.54
N SER A 49 -17.95 -6.13 -13.19
CA SER A 49 -18.16 -7.56 -13.39
C SER A 49 -16.86 -8.31 -13.59
N LYS A 50 -16.93 -9.64 -13.48
CA LYS A 50 -15.81 -10.54 -13.71
C LYS A 50 -15.25 -10.40 -15.12
N GLU A 51 -16.10 -10.20 -16.12
CA GLU A 51 -15.67 -10.02 -17.52
C GLU A 51 -14.83 -8.74 -17.69
N CYS A 52 -15.19 -7.65 -16.99
CA CYS A 52 -14.39 -6.42 -17.01
C CYS A 52 -13.05 -6.59 -16.29
N TRP A 53 -13.01 -7.35 -15.19
CA TRP A 53 -11.76 -7.69 -14.54
C TRP A 53 -10.88 -8.57 -15.46
N GLU A 54 -11.43 -9.64 -16.01
CA GLU A 54 -10.69 -10.59 -16.86
C GLU A 54 -10.15 -9.92 -18.13
N ALA A 55 -10.83 -8.90 -18.66
CA ALA A 55 -10.32 -8.08 -19.75
C ALA A 55 -9.05 -7.29 -19.40
N MET A 56 -8.78 -7.05 -18.12
CA MET A 56 -7.62 -6.31 -17.62
C MET A 56 -6.57 -7.19 -16.93
N GLU A 57 -6.85 -8.48 -16.73
CA GLU A 57 -5.97 -9.37 -15.98
C GLU A 57 -4.58 -9.48 -16.62
N GLU A 58 -4.51 -9.71 -17.94
CA GLU A 58 -3.23 -9.79 -18.66
C GLU A 58 -2.43 -8.47 -18.54
N PRO A 59 -2.98 -7.29 -18.88
CA PRO A 59 -2.28 -6.02 -18.67
C PRO A 59 -1.77 -5.78 -17.24
N ILE A 60 -2.52 -6.23 -16.23
CA ILE A 60 -2.17 -6.03 -14.80
C ILE A 60 -1.08 -7.02 -14.36
N THR A 61 -1.09 -8.22 -14.91
CA THR A 61 -0.19 -9.31 -14.53
C THR A 61 1.02 -9.44 -15.43
N GLU A 62 1.10 -8.67 -16.51
CA GLU A 62 2.22 -8.66 -17.43
C GLU A 62 3.54 -8.33 -16.68
N GLY A 63 4.56 -9.16 -16.90
CA GLY A 63 5.87 -9.02 -16.25
C GLY A 63 5.93 -9.49 -14.79
N LEU A 64 4.79 -9.83 -14.17
CA LEU A 64 4.76 -10.34 -12.81
C LEU A 64 5.00 -11.85 -12.79
N HIS A 65 5.99 -12.32 -12.02
CA HIS A 65 6.21 -13.73 -11.78
C HIS A 65 6.91 -13.97 -10.44
N PRO A 66 6.46 -14.90 -9.57
CA PRO A 66 5.36 -15.81 -9.77
C PRO A 66 4.02 -15.20 -9.33
N LEU A 67 2.97 -15.53 -10.09
CA LEU A 67 1.60 -15.13 -9.85
C LEU A 67 0.84 -16.15 -9.00
N TYR A 68 -0.24 -15.69 -8.35
CA TYR A 68 -1.26 -16.55 -7.71
C TYR A 68 -0.68 -17.61 -6.78
N GLN A 69 0.31 -17.21 -5.99
CA GLN A 69 0.97 -18.10 -5.05
C GLN A 69 0.01 -18.49 -3.93
N ALA A 70 0.11 -19.74 -3.48
CA ALA A 70 -0.66 -20.20 -2.33
C ALA A 70 -0.27 -19.42 -1.06
N LEU A 71 -1.26 -19.06 -0.26
CA LEU A 71 -1.07 -18.32 0.99
C LEU A 71 -0.44 -19.19 2.08
N HIS A 72 0.89 -19.17 2.14
CA HIS A 72 1.75 -19.81 3.13
C HIS A 72 2.60 -18.80 3.89
N ALA A 73 3.29 -19.23 4.95
CA ALA A 73 4.17 -18.37 5.73
C ALA A 73 5.33 -17.80 4.91
N VAL A 74 5.78 -18.52 3.89
CA VAL A 74 6.83 -18.07 2.98
C VAL A 74 6.31 -18.07 1.55
N ALA A 75 6.58 -16.98 0.84
CA ALA A 75 6.33 -16.86 -0.60
C ALA A 75 7.60 -16.49 -1.35
N THR A 76 7.48 -16.34 -2.66
CA THR A 76 8.57 -15.90 -3.54
C THR A 76 8.29 -14.47 -3.99
N CYS A 77 9.26 -13.58 -3.85
CA CYS A 77 9.13 -12.21 -4.31
C CYS A 77 8.98 -12.18 -5.84
N CYS A 78 7.96 -11.47 -6.31
CA CYS A 78 7.65 -11.28 -7.72
C CYS A 78 8.78 -10.60 -8.51
N GLU A 79 9.53 -9.71 -7.86
CA GLU A 79 10.60 -8.96 -8.51
C GLU A 79 11.93 -9.74 -8.48
N CYS A 80 12.44 -10.01 -7.28
CA CYS A 80 13.79 -10.56 -7.10
C CYS A 80 13.87 -12.08 -6.89
N GLN A 81 12.73 -12.79 -6.90
CA GLN A 81 12.63 -14.24 -6.66
C GLN A 81 13.17 -14.74 -5.31
N ARG A 82 13.53 -13.83 -4.38
CA ARG A 82 13.95 -14.22 -3.03
C ARG A 82 12.75 -14.62 -2.16
N PRO A 83 12.96 -15.46 -1.13
CA PRO A 83 11.92 -15.80 -0.17
C PRO A 83 11.39 -14.55 0.55
N VAL A 84 10.07 -14.49 0.74
CA VAL A 84 9.37 -13.45 1.50
C VAL A 84 8.72 -14.11 2.71
N ASP A 85 9.19 -13.77 3.90
CA ASP A 85 8.53 -14.14 5.16
C ASP A 85 7.28 -13.27 5.35
N ARG A 86 6.11 -13.89 5.23
CA ARG A 86 4.82 -13.19 5.33
C ARG A 86 4.45 -12.81 6.76
N VAL A 87 5.16 -13.33 7.78
CA VAL A 87 5.00 -12.89 9.18
C VAL A 87 5.56 -11.48 9.37
N GLN A 88 6.49 -11.08 8.50
CA GLN A 88 6.98 -9.71 8.40
C GLN A 88 6.12 -8.87 7.44
N PRO A 89 6.15 -7.54 7.56
CA PRO A 89 5.53 -6.64 6.59
C PRO A 89 6.02 -6.91 5.17
N HIS A 90 5.09 -7.17 4.25
CA HIS A 90 5.34 -7.39 2.84
C HIS A 90 4.24 -6.73 2.01
N TYR A 91 4.55 -6.43 0.75
CA TYR A 91 3.62 -5.80 -0.17
C TYR A 91 2.96 -6.86 -1.06
N THR A 92 1.66 -6.73 -1.29
CA THR A 92 0.87 -7.69 -2.07
C THR A 92 -0.11 -6.98 -2.99
N LEU A 93 -0.36 -7.60 -4.14
CA LEU A 93 -1.41 -7.20 -5.08
C LEU A 93 -2.57 -8.18 -4.98
N TYR A 94 -3.80 -7.68 -5.04
CA TYR A 94 -5.02 -8.47 -4.90
C TYR A 94 -6.05 -8.09 -5.95
N ILE A 95 -6.87 -9.07 -6.30
CA ILE A 95 -8.21 -8.85 -6.85
C ILE A 95 -9.23 -9.43 -5.88
N GLY A 96 -10.22 -8.64 -5.47
CA GLY A 96 -11.30 -9.09 -4.58
C GLY A 96 -12.67 -8.83 -5.18
N GLU A 97 -13.57 -9.82 -5.10
CA GLU A 97 -15.00 -9.60 -5.31
C GLU A 97 -15.61 -9.09 -4.00
N MET A 98 -16.29 -7.95 -4.06
CA MET A 98 -16.83 -7.28 -2.89
C MET A 98 -18.28 -6.87 -3.09
N GLU A 99 -19.03 -6.89 -1.98
CA GLU A 99 -20.42 -6.45 -1.91
C GLU A 99 -20.54 -5.26 -0.95
N ASP A 100 -21.06 -4.13 -1.43
CA ASP A 100 -21.42 -2.99 -0.60
C ASP A 100 -22.63 -3.37 0.27
N VAL A 101 -22.37 -3.44 1.57
CA VAL A 101 -23.35 -3.73 2.61
C VAL A 101 -23.47 -2.57 3.59
N SER A 102 -23.07 -1.37 3.14
CA SER A 102 -23.07 -0.14 3.93
C SER A 102 -24.45 0.16 4.48
N GLN A 103 -24.46 0.63 5.72
CA GLN A 103 -25.63 1.21 6.38
C GLN A 103 -25.51 2.74 6.35
N PRO A 104 -26.60 3.49 6.57
CA PRO A 104 -26.54 4.95 6.58
C PRO A 104 -25.52 5.55 7.56
N TRP A 105 -25.15 4.80 8.60
CA TRP A 105 -24.20 5.20 9.64
C TRP A 105 -22.82 4.50 9.55
N LEU A 106 -22.64 3.57 8.61
CA LEU A 106 -21.42 2.77 8.53
C LEU A 106 -21.14 2.38 7.08
N ALA A 107 -20.01 2.83 6.55
CA ALA A 107 -19.45 2.27 5.34
C ALA A 107 -18.93 0.85 5.62
N SER A 108 -19.37 -0.13 4.84
CA SER A 108 -18.91 -1.51 4.98
C SER A 108 -18.97 -2.26 3.67
N MET A 109 -17.94 -3.07 3.45
CA MET A 109 -17.81 -3.98 2.33
C MET A 109 -17.72 -5.41 2.87
N ARG A 110 -18.47 -6.31 2.26
CA ARG A 110 -18.29 -7.76 2.46
C ARG A 110 -17.37 -8.26 1.36
N ILE A 111 -16.28 -8.92 1.74
CA ILE A 111 -15.39 -9.61 0.80
C ILE A 111 -16.00 -10.98 0.52
N MET A 112 -16.36 -11.22 -0.75
CA MET A 112 -16.99 -12.46 -1.21
C MET A 112 -15.94 -13.47 -1.65
N ASP A 113 -14.93 -13.00 -2.38
CA ASP A 113 -13.75 -13.75 -2.81
C ASP A 113 -12.56 -12.79 -2.85
N GLU A 114 -11.37 -13.31 -2.59
CA GLU A 114 -10.13 -12.53 -2.64
C GLU A 114 -8.98 -13.41 -3.12
N LYS A 115 -8.28 -12.94 -4.15
CA LYS A 115 -7.16 -13.64 -4.75
C LYS A 115 -5.91 -12.77 -4.71
N GLU A 116 -4.87 -13.31 -4.11
CA GLU A 116 -3.54 -12.71 -4.14
C GLU A 116 -2.91 -12.91 -5.51
N ILE A 117 -2.60 -11.82 -6.19
CA ILE A 117 -1.98 -11.84 -7.52
C ILE A 117 -0.47 -12.02 -7.38
N ALA A 118 0.19 -11.19 -6.57
CA ALA A 118 1.65 -11.17 -6.46
C ALA A 118 2.10 -10.71 -5.07
N VAL A 119 3.30 -11.12 -4.68
CA VAL A 119 3.94 -10.77 -3.40
C VAL A 119 5.31 -10.17 -3.64
N PHE A 120 5.66 -9.11 -2.91
CA PHE A 120 6.93 -8.39 -3.03
C PHE A 120 7.62 -8.34 -1.67
N CYS A 121 8.94 -8.53 -1.67
CA CYS A 121 9.74 -8.27 -0.48
C CYS A 121 9.81 -6.75 -0.22
N PRO A 122 10.01 -6.33 1.05
CA PRO A 122 10.07 -4.91 1.40
C PRO A 122 11.21 -4.15 0.72
N GLU A 123 12.24 -4.85 0.24
CA GLU A 123 13.37 -4.24 -0.48
C GLU A 123 13.03 -3.92 -1.94
N CYS A 124 12.20 -4.74 -2.60
CA CYS A 124 11.82 -4.52 -4.00
C CYS A 124 10.63 -3.57 -4.14
N ARG A 125 9.78 -3.50 -3.12
CA ARG A 125 8.65 -2.58 -3.10
C ARG A 125 8.47 -2.04 -1.70
N ILE A 126 8.87 -0.78 -1.54
CA ILE A 126 8.79 -0.06 -0.28
C ILE A 126 7.40 0.57 -0.21
N PRO A 127 6.67 0.41 0.91
CA PRO A 127 5.40 1.12 1.13
C PRO A 127 5.62 2.64 1.15
N ASP A 128 4.68 3.44 0.63
CA ASP A 128 4.89 4.89 0.50
C ASP A 128 5.15 5.63 1.84
N GLY A 129 6.15 6.53 1.85
CA GLY A 129 6.34 7.58 2.87
C GLY A 129 6.60 7.10 4.32
N ASP A 130 5.92 7.76 5.28
CA ASP A 130 6.02 7.54 6.74
C ASP A 130 5.77 6.08 7.17
N LEU A 131 5.10 5.30 6.32
CA LEU A 131 4.80 3.90 6.55
C LEU A 131 6.06 3.04 6.50
N ALA A 132 6.98 3.29 5.57
CA ALA A 132 8.25 2.58 5.49
C ALA A 132 9.11 2.83 6.74
N ALA A 133 9.11 4.07 7.24
CA ALA A 133 9.78 4.43 8.49
C ALA A 133 9.11 3.76 9.71
N SER A 134 7.77 3.74 9.75
CA SER A 134 7.00 3.11 10.83
C SER A 134 7.15 1.59 10.88
N LEU A 135 7.44 0.96 9.74
CA LEU A 135 7.72 -0.46 9.62
C LEU A 135 9.19 -0.82 9.88
N GLY A 136 10.05 0.17 10.16
CA GLY A 136 11.48 -0.03 10.37
C GLY A 136 12.23 -0.49 9.12
N ILE A 137 11.65 -0.27 7.93
CA ILE A 137 12.24 -0.66 6.62
C ILE A 137 13.25 0.39 6.16
N LEU A 138 13.03 1.66 6.53
CA LEU A 138 13.99 2.75 6.34
C LEU A 138 14.52 3.17 7.71
N GLU A 139 15.84 3.18 7.89
CA GLU A 139 16.43 3.92 9.01
C GLU A 139 16.10 5.41 8.79
N PRO A 140 15.63 6.15 9.82
CA PRO A 140 15.44 7.58 9.68
C PRO A 140 16.78 8.19 9.25
N GLU A 141 16.80 8.84 8.09
CA GLU A 141 17.98 9.60 7.69
C GLU A 141 18.30 10.57 8.83
N ASN A 142 19.45 10.35 9.45
CA ASN A 142 19.96 11.23 10.49
C ASN A 142 19.92 12.66 9.95
N ALA A 143 19.04 13.49 10.51
CA ALA A 143 19.07 14.92 10.36
C ALA A 143 20.34 15.46 11.06
N ASN A 144 21.49 15.28 10.43
CA ASN A 144 22.76 15.87 10.81
C ASN A 144 23.46 16.40 9.55
N GLY A 145 22.86 17.46 8.99
CA GLY A 145 23.55 18.43 8.15
C GLY A 145 23.74 19.71 8.95
N ALA A 146 24.90 19.84 9.59
CA ALA A 146 25.33 21.08 10.23
C ALA A 146 25.44 22.21 9.19
N VAL A 147 24.87 23.37 9.49
CA VAL A 147 25.37 24.65 8.95
C VAL A 147 25.75 25.52 10.14
N VAL A 148 27.06 25.56 10.39
CA VAL A 148 27.70 26.64 11.12
C VAL A 148 27.71 27.85 10.20
N GLU A 149 26.88 28.84 10.48
CA GLU A 149 27.11 30.21 9.99
C GLU A 149 27.41 31.11 11.18
N THR A 150 28.70 31.32 11.40
CA THR A 150 29.25 32.52 12.01
C THR A 150 28.70 33.75 11.30
N ILE A 151 28.02 34.63 12.03
CA ILE A 151 27.79 36.01 11.60
C ILE A 151 28.48 36.90 12.62
N ASP A 152 29.65 37.40 12.22
CA ASP A 152 30.36 38.46 12.89
C ASP A 152 29.92 39.81 12.30
N SER A 153 29.83 40.82 13.18
CA SER A 153 29.77 42.27 12.89
C SER A 153 28.38 42.93 12.65
N PRO A 154 28.26 44.26 12.83
CA PRO A 154 28.10 44.91 14.13
C PRO A 154 26.88 45.86 14.15
N LEU A 155 26.20 45.99 15.30
CA LEU A 155 25.20 47.05 15.48
C LEU A 155 25.80 48.22 16.26
N ASN A 156 26.05 49.30 15.52
CA ASN A 156 26.23 50.66 16.00
C ASN A 156 25.18 51.00 17.07
N SER A 157 25.63 51.23 18.30
CA SER A 157 24.96 52.15 19.21
C SER A 157 25.77 53.44 19.29
N VAL A 158 25.20 54.48 18.67
CA VAL A 158 25.60 55.86 18.89
C VAL A 158 25.15 56.25 20.29
N LEU A 159 26.08 56.64 21.16
CA LEU A 159 25.79 57.36 22.39
C LEU A 159 26.69 58.61 22.49
N ALA A 160 26.02 59.76 22.43
CA ALA A 160 26.35 61.06 23.03
C ALA A 160 27.59 61.88 22.57
N CYS A 161 27.26 63.06 22.02
CA CYS A 161 27.80 64.41 22.20
C CYS A 161 28.86 64.58 23.32
N ALA A 162 30.01 65.24 23.07
CA ALA A 162 30.26 66.68 23.32
C ALA A 162 29.77 67.09 24.72
N ASP A 163 30.63 67.39 25.70
CA ASP A 163 31.73 68.36 25.74
C ASP A 163 32.91 67.93 26.63
#